data_AF-A0A833HMI2-F1
#
_entry.id   AF-A0A833HMI2-F1
#
_cell.length_a   1.000
_cell.length_b   1.000
_cell.length_c   1.000
_cell.angle_alpha   90.00
_cell.angle_beta   90.00
_cell.angle_gamma   90.00
#
_symmetry.space_group_name_H-M   'P 1'
#
loop_
_entity.id
_entity.type
_entity.pdbx_description
1 polymer ?
#
loop_
_entity_poly.entity_id
_entity_poly.type
_entity_poly.pdbx_seq_one_letter_code
_entity_poly.pdbx_strand_id
1 'polypeptide(L)'
;MKKNKLIYLLIYLLTIMDVLCTSIGIKLKLVSEANPILAFFINKSLLLTMMAVLLFVGGLLYFIYKVRNRIKWLPTALSLVVVVKVYVMFLHARWMVAALN
;
A
#
# COMPACT_ATOMS: atom_id res chain seq x y z
N MET A 1 14.25 -19.44 -6.39
CA MET A 1 14.55 -17.98 -6.48
C MET A 1 13.43 -17.09 -7.04
N LYS A 2 12.51 -17.56 -7.92
CA LYS A 2 11.46 -16.72 -8.52
C LYS A 2 10.35 -16.28 -7.54
N LYS A 3 9.92 -17.15 -6.60
CA LYS A 3 8.84 -16.87 -5.63
C LYS A 3 9.12 -15.63 -4.75
N ASN A 4 10.37 -15.42 -4.36
CA ASN A 4 10.71 -14.31 -3.48
C ASN A 4 10.48 -12.96 -4.16
N LYS A 5 10.78 -12.80 -5.45
CA LYS A 5 10.59 -11.53 -6.17
C LYS A 5 9.12 -11.15 -6.33
N LEU A 6 8.24 -12.14 -6.50
CA LEU A 6 6.81 -11.93 -6.67
C LEU A 6 6.18 -11.25 -5.44
N ILE A 7 6.58 -11.63 -4.23
CA ILE A 7 6.03 -11.06 -2.99
C ILE A 7 6.34 -9.55 -2.88
N TYR A 8 7.56 -9.12 -3.21
CA TYR A 8 7.90 -7.68 -3.19
C TYR A 8 7.08 -6.91 -4.21
N LEU A 9 6.92 -7.47 -5.43
CA LEU A 9 6.10 -6.86 -6.46
C LEU A 9 4.63 -6.74 -6.03
N LEU A 10 4.08 -7.80 -5.43
CA LEU A 10 2.71 -7.79 -4.92
C LEU A 10 2.52 -6.72 -3.83
N ILE A 11 3.43 -6.64 -2.86
CA ILE A 11 3.37 -5.60 -1.81
C ILE A 11 3.42 -4.21 -2.44
N TYR A 12 4.31 -4.01 -3.42
CA TYR A 12 4.44 -2.74 -4.12
C TYR A 12 3.14 -2.35 -4.83
N LEU A 13 2.60 -3.23 -5.69
CA LEU A 13 1.36 -2.99 -6.43
C LEU A 13 0.16 -2.79 -5.51
N LEU A 14 0.01 -3.62 -4.48
CA LEU A 14 -1.07 -3.48 -3.50
C LEU A 14 -0.98 -2.15 -2.75
N THR A 15 0.22 -1.63 -2.51
CA THR A 15 0.40 -0.31 -1.86
C THR A 15 0.00 0.84 -2.78
N ILE A 16 0.26 0.72 -4.08
CA ILE A 16 -0.19 1.72 -5.06
C ILE A 16 -1.72 1.77 -5.09
N MET A 17 -2.35 0.59 -5.17
CA MET A 17 -3.80 0.47 -5.16
C MET A 17 -4.42 1.01 -3.87
N ASP A 18 -3.77 0.74 -2.72
CA ASP A 18 -4.18 1.24 -1.41
C ASP A 18 -4.23 2.77 -1.35
N VAL A 19 -3.15 3.44 -1.77
CA VAL A 19 -3.11 4.91 -1.80
C VAL A 19 -4.11 5.48 -2.78
N LEU A 20 -4.31 4.85 -3.94
CA LEU A 20 -5.32 5.27 -4.91
C LEU A 20 -6.73 5.19 -4.31
N CYS A 21 -7.11 4.04 -3.75
CA CYS A 21 -8.44 3.84 -3.16
C CYS A 21 -8.65 4.78 -1.98
N THR A 22 -7.66 4.93 -1.11
CA THR A 22 -7.70 5.85 0.03
C THR A 22 -7.88 7.29 -0.42
N SER A 23 -7.13 7.72 -1.44
CA SER A 23 -7.24 9.09 -1.95
C SER A 23 -8.59 9.37 -2.61
N ILE A 24 -9.14 8.39 -3.33
CA ILE A 24 -10.50 8.48 -3.89
C ILE A 24 -11.53 8.52 -2.77
N GLY A 25 -11.43 7.64 -1.78
CA GLY A 25 -12.32 7.58 -0.62
C GLY A 25 -12.37 8.90 0.16
N ILE A 26 -11.22 9.54 0.37
CA ILE A 26 -11.13 10.86 1.02
C ILE A 26 -11.81 11.94 0.17
N LYS A 27 -11.53 11.97 -1.15
CA LYS A 27 -12.15 12.96 -2.06
C LYS A 27 -13.67 12.82 -2.14
N LEU A 28 -14.17 11.58 -2.07
CA LEU A 28 -15.59 11.27 -2.03
C LEU A 28 -16.19 11.39 -0.62
N LYS A 29 -15.40 11.79 0.40
CA LYS A 29 -15.81 11.86 1.81
C LYS A 29 -16.35 10.54 2.38
N LEU A 30 -15.95 9.41 1.79
CA LEU A 30 -16.32 8.06 2.24
C LEU A 30 -15.47 7.61 3.44
N VAL A 31 -14.26 8.16 3.56
CA VAL A 31 -13.27 7.74 4.56
C VAL A 31 -12.51 8.96 5.07
N SER A 32 -12.24 9.02 6.37
CA SER A 32 -11.31 9.99 6.96
C SER A 32 -9.93 9.37 7.11
N GLU A 33 -8.89 10.03 6.59
CA GLU A 33 -7.51 9.61 6.83
C GLU A 33 -7.09 9.95 8.27
N ALA A 34 -6.71 8.92 9.03
CA ALA A 34 -6.25 9.08 10.40
C ALA A 34 -4.79 9.56 10.46
N ASN A 35 -3.98 9.31 9.42
CA ASN A 35 -2.60 9.74 9.35
C ASN A 35 -2.49 11.21 8.90
N PRO A 36 -2.12 12.16 9.79
CA PRO A 36 -2.10 13.58 9.46
C PRO A 36 -1.07 13.94 8.37
N ILE A 37 0.04 13.19 8.30
CA ILE A 37 1.06 13.41 7.27
C ILE A 37 0.49 13.01 5.90
N LEU A 38 -0.11 11.83 5.82
CA LEU A 38 -0.68 11.34 4.56
C LEU A 38 -1.86 12.22 4.12
N ALA A 39 -2.72 12.63 5.05
CA ALA A 39 -3.82 13.56 4.81
C ALA A 39 -3.33 14.90 4.23
N PHE A 40 -2.24 15.46 4.76
CA PHE A 40 -1.64 16.68 4.25
C PHE A 40 -1.20 16.54 2.79
N PHE A 41 -0.52 15.44 2.44
CA PHE A 41 -0.08 15.18 1.07
C PHE A 41 -1.27 14.96 0.11
N ILE A 42 -2.27 14.20 0.53
CA ILE A 42 -3.46 13.90 -0.28
C ILE A 42 -4.22 15.19 -0.63
N ASN A 43 -4.35 16.10 0.34
CA ASN A 43 -4.99 17.41 0.14
C ASN A 43 -4.18 18.35 -0.77
N LYS A 44 -2.84 18.25 -0.77
CA LYS A 44 -1.97 19.05 -1.64
C LYS A 44 -2.02 18.60 -3.10
N SER A 45 -1.76 17.31 -3.35
CA SER A 45 -1.76 16.74 -4.69
C SER A 45 -1.75 15.21 -4.64
N LEU A 46 -2.71 14.60 -5.35
CA LEU A 46 -2.76 13.15 -5.52
C LEU A 46 -1.47 12.61 -6.15
N LEU A 47 -0.99 13.27 -7.21
CA LEU A 47 0.21 12.85 -7.92
C LEU A 47 1.44 12.86 -7.01
N LEU A 48 1.59 13.92 -6.21
CA LEU A 48 2.72 14.07 -5.29
C LEU A 48 2.67 13.02 -4.17
N THR A 49 1.48 12.71 -3.66
CA THR A 49 1.27 11.63 -2.68
C THR A 49 1.68 10.28 -3.26
N MET A 50 1.19 9.96 -4.46
CA MET A 50 1.55 8.70 -5.12
C MET A 50 3.05 8.60 -5.35
N MET A 51 3.69 9.64 -5.87
CA MET A 51 5.14 9.66 -6.08
C MET A 51 5.91 9.47 -4.77
N ALA A 52 5.53 10.16 -3.70
CA ALA A 52 6.17 10.04 -2.40
C ALA A 52 6.07 8.61 -1.85
N VAL A 53 4.87 8.00 -1.92
CA VAL A 53 4.67 6.62 -1.44
C VAL A 53 5.40 5.61 -2.33
N LEU A 54 5.35 5.78 -3.65
CA LEU A 54 6.07 4.91 -4.60
C LEU A 54 7.57 4.90 -4.31
N LEU A 55 8.18 6.08 -4.16
CA LEU A 55 9.61 6.21 -3.89
C LEU A 55 9.97 5.63 -2.51
N PHE A 56 9.18 5.95 -1.49
CA PHE A 56 9.42 5.46 -0.13
C PHE A 56 9.30 3.94 -0.03
N VAL A 57 8.18 3.37 -0.48
CA VAL A 57 7.93 1.93 -0.40
C VAL A 57 8.84 1.16 -1.35
N GLY A 58 9.08 1.68 -2.55
CA GLY A 58 10.03 1.10 -3.50
C GLY A 58 11.45 1.04 -2.94
N GLY A 59 11.93 2.14 -2.33
CA GLY A 59 13.22 2.20 -1.66
C GLY A 59 13.32 1.22 -0.48
N LEU A 60 12.29 1.17 0.35
CA LEU A 60 12.23 0.24 1.50
C LEU A 60 12.26 -1.22 1.04
N LEU A 61 11.42 -1.60 0.06
CA LEU A 61 11.38 -2.94 -0.48
C LEU A 61 12.70 -3.33 -1.16
N TYR A 62 13.35 -2.39 -1.84
CA TYR A 62 14.68 -2.60 -2.42
C TYR A 62 15.73 -2.88 -1.33
N PHE A 63 15.72 -2.11 -0.24
CA PHE A 63 16.62 -2.34 0.89
C PHE A 63 16.36 -3.70 1.56
N ILE A 64 15.10 -4.02 1.86
CA ILE A 64 14.69 -5.31 2.41
C ILE A 64 15.14 -6.45 1.48
N TYR A 65 14.97 -6.28 0.17
CA TYR A 65 15.43 -7.25 -0.81
C TYR A 65 16.94 -7.46 -0.73
N LYS A 66 17.76 -6.42 -0.55
CA LYS A 66 19.23 -6.57 -0.39
C LYS A 66 19.61 -7.38 0.86
N VAL A 67 18.92 -7.19 1.98
CA VAL A 67 19.25 -7.86 3.25
C VAL A 67 18.55 -9.22 3.44
N ARG A 68 17.70 -9.64 2.48
CA ARG A 68 16.79 -10.78 2.64
C ARG A 68 17.44 -12.11 3.05
N ASN A 69 18.68 -12.36 2.63
CA ASN A 69 19.37 -13.62 2.94
C ASN A 69 19.89 -13.66 4.39
N ARG A 70 19.93 -12.52 5.09
CA ARG A 70 20.40 -12.42 6.48
C ARG A 70 19.29 -12.67 7.49
N ILE A 71 18.03 -12.60 7.07
CA ILE A 71 16.86 -12.61 7.98
C ILE A 71 15.95 -13.79 7.60
N LYS A 72 16.02 -14.88 8.39
CA LYS A 72 15.30 -16.12 8.10
C LYS A 72 13.77 -15.98 8.16
N TRP A 73 13.25 -15.13 9.05
CA TRP A 73 11.80 -14.92 9.24
C TRP A 73 11.18 -13.94 8.24
N LEU A 74 12.01 -13.25 7.43
CA LEU A 74 11.55 -12.21 6.52
C LEU A 74 10.53 -12.70 5.49
N PRO A 75 10.67 -13.88 4.84
CA PRO A 75 9.67 -14.34 3.88
C PRO A 75 8.29 -14.50 4.52
N THR A 76 8.21 -15.05 5.73
CA THR A 76 6.96 -15.23 6.46
C THR A 76 6.31 -13.89 6.81
N ALA A 77 7.10 -12.93 7.30
CA ALA A 77 6.60 -11.58 7.59
C ALA A 77 6.08 -10.88 6.34
N LEU A 78 6.80 -10.97 5.21
CA LEU A 78 6.35 -10.38 3.94
C LEU A 78 5.08 -11.06 3.42
N SER A 79 4.92 -12.37 3.58
CA SER A 79 3.67 -13.07 3.26
C SER A 79 2.51 -12.56 4.11
N LEU A 80 2.72 -12.34 5.41
CA LEU A 80 1.69 -11.77 6.28
C LEU A 80 1.30 -10.35 5.86
N VAL A 81 2.27 -9.51 5.46
CA VAL A 81 2.01 -8.17 4.92
C VAL A 81 1.13 -8.23 3.67
N VAL A 82 1.35 -9.19 2.77
CA VAL A 82 0.48 -9.39 1.60
C VAL A 82 -0.95 -9.73 2.03
N VAL A 83 -1.13 -10.64 2.98
CA VAL A 83 -2.47 -11.01 3.49
C VAL A 83 -3.20 -9.80 4.06
N VAL A 84 -2.51 -9.00 4.90
CA VAL A 84 -3.08 -7.76 5.45
C VAL A 84 -3.46 -6.79 4.35
N LYS A 85 -2.60 -6.60 3.33
CA LYS A 85 -2.91 -5.71 2.22
C LYS A 85 -4.08 -6.18 1.36
N VAL A 86 -4.21 -7.48 1.12
CA VAL A 86 -5.38 -8.04 0.43
C VAL A 86 -6.65 -7.79 1.24
N TYR A 87 -6.60 -7.96 2.56
CA TYR A 87 -7.74 -7.62 3.43
C TYR A 87 -8.11 -6.13 3.35
N VAL A 88 -7.12 -5.23 3.35
CA VAL A 88 -7.36 -3.79 3.15
C VAL A 88 -8.00 -3.51 1.79
N MET A 89 -7.60 -4.21 0.71
CA MET A 89 -8.25 -4.05 -0.60
C MET A 89 -9.72 -4.47 -0.57
N PHE A 90 -10.06 -5.50 0.21
CA PHE A 90 -11.45 -5.91 0.40
C PHE A 90 -12.26 -4.84 1.14
N LEU A 91 -11.68 -4.15 2.13
CA LEU A 91 -12.33 -3.01 2.79
C LEU A 91 -12.59 -1.86 1.80
N HIS A 92 -11.61 -1.51 0.97
CA HIS A 92 -11.79 -0.50 -0.08
C HIS A 92 -12.91 -0.87 -1.05
N ALA A 93 -12.94 -2.13 -1.50
CA ALA A 93 -14.01 -2.62 -2.37
C ALA A 93 -15.40 -2.49 -1.71
N ARG A 94 -15.52 -2.85 -0.43
CA ARG A 94 -16.79 -2.69 0.32
C ARG A 94 -17.24 -1.24 0.40
N TRP A 95 -16.33 -0.30 0.66
CA TRP A 95 -16.66 1.12 0.71
C TRP A 95 -17.12 1.66 -0.63
N MET A 96 -16.44 1.28 -1.72
CA MET A 96 -16.83 1.71 -3.07
C MET A 96 -18.20 1.15 -3.47
N VAL A 97 -18.49 -0.12 -3.15
CA VAL A 97 -19.82 -0.69 -3.41
C VAL A 97 -20.90 0.01 -2.58
N ALA A 98 -20.63 0.28 -1.30
CA ALA A 98 -21.58 1.01 -0.45
C ALA A 98 -21.85 2.45 -0.93
N ALA A 99 -20.91 3.07 -1.65
CA ALA A 99 -21.07 4.41 -2.21
C ALA A 99 -21.86 4.45 -3.53
N LEU A 100 -22.05 3.31 -4.19
CA LEU A 100 -22.77 3.19 -5.47
C LEU A 100 -24.23 2.77 -5.31
N ASN A 101 -24.64 2.36 -4.10
CA ASN A 101 -26.02 2.05 -3.72
C ASN A 101 -26.64 3.20 -2.95
#